data_AF-A0A929YRW7-F1
#
_entry.id   AF-A0A929YRW7-F1
#
_cell.length_a   1.000
_cell.length_b   1.000
_cell.length_c   1.000
_cell.angle_alpha   90.00
_cell.angle_beta   90.00
_cell.angle_gamma   90.00
#
_symmetry.space_group_name_H-M   'P 1'
#
loop_
_entity.id
_entity.type
_entity.pdbx_description
1 polymer ?
#
loop_
_entity_poly.entity_id
_entity_poly.type
_entity_poly.pdbx_seq_one_letter_code
_entity_poly.pdbx_strand_id
1 'polypeptide(L)'
;MFKKFVAIALAALVAASVVTGCGNNAGKKDSKIKIENFARRVDMNDDTDRTGKYRVSIDLEGYLNAYGATEIMPVVYDTYLGESPAYAVKFKNGTVLGLAFENISDGGECYQLSKIMIAGCTPEFKCSYYDVLVYPFESRSDYQSHWNRELHMSWDENTKDDFFGKPESILIDRRMDAIFYPSFPDASELRLPISFYKTFKSTVIPYLELDNVPLDKDPFKEDKNMLGSPYEWEW
;
A
#
# COMPACT_ATOMS: atom_id res chain seq x y z
N MET A 1 -6.20 70.68 -10.72
CA MET A 1 -6.73 70.14 -9.45
C MET A 1 -6.24 68.70 -9.29
N PHE A 2 -5.66 68.43 -8.11
CA PHE A 2 -5.37 67.15 -7.46
C PHE A 2 -4.72 65.99 -8.24
N LYS A 3 -3.39 65.88 -8.01
CA LYS A 3 -2.62 64.63 -7.91
C LYS A 3 -3.30 63.63 -6.97
N LYS A 4 -3.29 62.33 -7.30
CA LYS A 4 -3.08 61.25 -6.31
C LYS A 4 -2.31 60.09 -6.94
N PHE A 5 -1.12 59.88 -6.38
CA PHE A 5 -0.28 58.69 -6.50
C PHE A 5 -0.94 57.52 -5.78
N VAL A 6 -0.80 56.30 -6.31
CA VAL A 6 -0.83 55.09 -5.48
C VAL A 6 0.39 54.28 -5.84
N ALA A 7 1.40 54.38 -4.98
CA ALA A 7 2.54 53.47 -4.94
C ALA A 7 2.10 52.22 -4.18
N ILE A 8 2.18 51.05 -4.82
CA ILE A 8 2.01 49.77 -4.14
C ILE A 8 3.39 49.36 -3.64
N ALA A 9 3.59 49.47 -2.33
CA ALA A 9 4.79 49.01 -1.66
C ALA A 9 4.79 47.47 -1.60
N LEU A 10 5.77 46.84 -2.24
CA LEU A 10 6.04 45.41 -2.12
C LEU A 10 6.88 45.19 -0.85
N ALA A 11 6.25 44.75 0.24
CA ALA A 11 6.98 44.36 1.44
C ALA A 11 7.51 42.93 1.26
N ALA A 12 8.82 42.79 1.08
CA ALA A 12 9.50 41.50 1.14
C ALA A 12 9.62 41.06 2.61
N LEU A 13 8.96 39.95 2.97
CA LEU A 13 9.14 39.30 4.26
C LEU A 13 10.22 38.21 4.11
N VAL A 14 11.45 38.53 4.52
CA VAL A 14 12.51 37.55 4.71
C VAL A 14 12.42 37.05 6.15
N ALA A 15 11.82 35.87 6.33
CA ALA A 15 11.93 35.14 7.59
C ALA A 15 13.15 34.21 7.50
N ALA A 16 14.27 34.67 8.04
CA ALA A 16 15.39 33.81 8.38
C ALA A 16 15.13 33.18 9.75
N SER A 17 14.94 31.87 9.81
CA SER A 17 15.09 31.09 11.05
C SER A 17 16.27 30.14 10.88
N VAL A 18 17.37 30.48 11.56
CA VAL A 18 18.55 29.63 11.67
C VAL A 18 18.29 28.57 12.74
N VAL A 19 18.58 27.34 12.33
CA VAL A 19 18.66 26.04 13.01
C VAL A 19 18.95 26.07 14.52
N THR A 20 18.17 25.30 15.28
CA THR A 20 18.70 24.43 16.35
C THR A 20 18.05 23.06 16.24
N GLY A 21 18.88 22.04 16.05
CA GLY A 21 18.45 20.64 16.06
C GLY A 21 18.10 20.16 17.47
N CYS A 22 17.02 19.40 17.56
CA CYS A 22 16.78 18.38 18.57
C CYS A 22 16.08 17.20 17.85
N GLY A 23 16.45 15.99 18.24
CA GLY A 23 16.34 14.79 17.41
C GLY A 23 14.93 14.44 16.94
N ASN A 24 14.89 13.86 15.75
CA ASN A 24 13.74 13.14 15.23
C ASN A 24 13.48 11.89 16.09
N ASN A 25 12.86 12.08 17.23
CA ASN A 25 11.97 11.05 17.77
C ASN A 25 10.66 11.21 17.02
N ALA A 26 10.62 10.69 15.78
CA ALA A 26 9.38 10.38 15.10
C ALA A 26 8.70 9.26 15.90
N GLY A 27 8.08 9.62 17.02
CA GLY A 27 7.14 8.76 17.71
C GLY A 27 6.08 8.40 16.67
N LYS A 28 5.96 7.12 16.35
CA LYS A 28 4.94 6.57 15.46
C LYS A 28 3.62 7.24 15.80
N LYS A 29 3.17 8.15 14.94
CA LYS A 29 1.84 8.71 15.04
C LYS A 29 0.92 7.53 14.85
N ASP A 30 0.11 7.20 15.86
CA ASP A 30 -0.92 6.21 15.64
C ASP A 30 -1.79 6.72 14.50
N SER A 31 -1.79 5.97 13.39
CA SER A 31 -2.64 6.26 12.24
C SER A 31 -4.06 6.51 12.73
N LYS A 32 -4.66 7.62 12.30
CA LYS A 32 -6.06 7.94 12.61
C LYS A 32 -7.02 6.89 12.06
N ILE A 33 -6.62 6.23 10.97
CA ILE A 33 -7.38 5.17 10.32
C ILE A 33 -7.08 3.87 11.06
N LYS A 34 -8.14 3.21 11.52
CA LYS A 34 -8.07 1.96 12.25
C LYS A 34 -8.61 0.82 11.40
N ILE A 35 -7.84 -0.26 11.25
CA ILE A 35 -8.23 -1.43 10.45
C ILE A 35 -9.51 -2.10 10.96
N GLU A 36 -9.81 -1.96 12.26
CA GLU A 36 -11.01 -2.51 12.91
C GLU A 36 -12.32 -2.00 12.29
N ASN A 37 -12.32 -0.80 11.71
CA ASN A 37 -13.49 -0.23 11.05
C ASN A 37 -13.76 -0.87 9.68
N PHE A 38 -12.81 -1.64 9.16
CA PHE A 38 -12.85 -2.26 7.84
C PHE A 38 -12.81 -3.78 7.92
N ALA A 39 -12.74 -4.35 9.12
CA ALA A 39 -12.59 -5.78 9.30
C ALA A 39 -13.63 -6.32 10.27
N ARG A 40 -14.15 -7.51 9.97
CA ARG A 40 -15.08 -8.23 10.84
C ARG A 40 -14.66 -9.68 11.01
N ARG A 41 -14.87 -10.19 12.22
CA ARG A 41 -14.72 -11.62 12.51
C ARG A 41 -15.85 -12.40 11.85
N VAL A 42 -15.51 -13.55 11.28
CA VAL A 42 -16.44 -14.51 10.67
C VAL A 42 -16.17 -15.86 11.31
N ASP A 43 -17.07 -16.32 12.15
CA ASP A 43 -16.95 -17.63 12.77
C ASP A 43 -17.17 -18.74 11.72
N MET A 44 -16.41 -19.83 11.82
CA MET A 44 -16.39 -20.89 10.81
C MET A 44 -17.40 -22.01 11.06
N ASN A 45 -18.13 -22.02 12.19
CA ASN A 45 -19.02 -23.11 12.58
C ASN A 45 -20.46 -22.62 12.82
N ASP A 46 -21.43 -23.31 12.19
CA ASP A 46 -22.84 -23.36 12.62
C ASP A 46 -23.10 -24.47 13.66
N ASP A 47 -22.12 -25.36 13.91
CA ASP A 47 -22.29 -26.51 14.81
C ASP A 47 -21.82 -26.22 16.24
N THR A 48 -22.61 -26.75 17.18
CA THR A 48 -22.62 -26.52 18.64
C THR A 48 -21.34 -26.84 19.41
N ASP A 49 -20.28 -27.28 18.75
CA ASP A 49 -18.98 -27.56 19.36
C ASP A 49 -18.01 -26.40 19.12
N ARG A 50 -17.96 -25.52 20.13
CA ARG A 50 -17.15 -24.29 20.22
C ARG A 50 -15.64 -24.55 20.14
N THR A 51 -15.13 -24.90 18.95
CA THR A 51 -13.68 -24.95 18.70
C THR A 51 -13.06 -23.58 18.43
N GLY A 52 -13.84 -22.48 18.48
CA GLY A 52 -13.32 -21.11 18.57
C GLY A 52 -12.57 -20.60 17.33
N LYS A 53 -12.55 -21.37 16.22
CA LYS A 53 -11.94 -21.00 14.95
C LYS A 53 -12.75 -19.92 14.23
N TYR A 54 -12.05 -18.97 13.63
CA TYR A 54 -12.66 -17.87 12.88
C TYR A 54 -11.73 -17.39 11.77
N ARG A 55 -12.33 -16.74 10.78
CA ARG A 55 -11.66 -15.95 9.77
C ARG A 55 -11.91 -14.47 10.02
N VAL A 56 -11.14 -13.62 9.34
CA VAL A 56 -11.40 -12.18 9.26
C VAL A 56 -11.81 -11.87 7.83
N SER A 57 -12.88 -11.11 7.65
CA SER A 57 -13.26 -10.51 6.38
C SER A 57 -12.87 -9.04 6.41
N ILE A 58 -12.13 -8.55 5.42
CA ILE A 58 -11.66 -7.16 5.35
C ILE A 58 -12.12 -6.45 4.07
N ASP A 59 -12.69 -5.26 4.24
CA ASP A 59 -12.90 -4.27 3.18
C ASP A 59 -11.57 -3.59 2.84
N LEU A 60 -10.73 -4.27 2.05
CA LEU A 60 -9.41 -3.75 1.68
C LEU A 60 -9.52 -2.47 0.84
N GLU A 61 -10.49 -2.41 -0.09
CA GLU A 61 -10.72 -1.22 -0.90
C GLU A 61 -11.10 -0.01 -0.03
N GLY A 62 -12.06 -0.17 0.89
CA GLY A 62 -12.43 0.87 1.85
C GLY A 62 -11.25 1.31 2.72
N TYR A 63 -10.42 0.35 3.16
CA TYR A 63 -9.23 0.64 3.95
C TYR A 63 -8.20 1.47 3.17
N LEU A 64 -7.92 1.11 1.90
CA LEU A 64 -7.01 1.86 1.03
C LEU A 64 -7.58 3.24 0.69
N ASN A 65 -8.89 3.34 0.42
CA ASN A 65 -9.59 4.60 0.17
C ASN A 65 -9.52 5.54 1.39
N ALA A 66 -9.56 5.01 2.61
CA ALA A 66 -9.39 5.81 3.82
C ALA A 66 -8.01 6.47 3.91
N TYR A 67 -6.95 5.84 3.37
CA TYR A 67 -5.62 6.45 3.21
C TYR A 67 -5.48 7.34 1.98
N GLY A 68 -6.56 7.58 1.23
CA GLY A 68 -6.55 8.47 0.08
C GLY A 68 -6.11 7.81 -1.22
N ALA A 69 -6.36 6.51 -1.40
CA ALA A 69 -6.33 5.90 -2.72
C ALA A 69 -7.26 6.68 -3.67
N THR A 70 -6.80 6.94 -4.88
CA THR A 70 -7.54 7.64 -5.94
C THR A 70 -7.93 6.70 -7.07
N GLU A 71 -7.11 5.68 -7.31
CA GLU A 71 -7.31 4.68 -8.36
C GLU A 71 -6.83 3.32 -7.84
N ILE A 72 -7.65 2.30 -8.02
CA ILE A 72 -7.29 0.89 -7.83
C ILE A 72 -7.53 0.23 -9.17
N MET A 73 -6.48 -0.34 -9.76
CA MET A 73 -6.49 -0.88 -11.11
C MET A 73 -6.08 -2.34 -11.07
N PRO A 74 -6.87 -3.28 -11.60
CA PRO A 74 -6.34 -4.60 -11.90
C PRO A 74 -5.26 -4.45 -12.98
N VAL A 75 -4.16 -5.18 -12.81
CA VAL A 75 -3.03 -5.17 -13.75
C VAL A 75 -2.65 -6.59 -14.12
N VAL A 76 -2.08 -6.75 -15.30
CA VAL A 76 -1.56 -8.05 -15.73
C VAL A 76 -0.34 -8.40 -14.88
N TYR A 77 -0.30 -9.63 -14.36
CA TYR A 77 0.84 -10.18 -13.65
C TYR A 77 1.00 -11.65 -14.03
N ASP A 78 2.00 -11.90 -14.86
CA ASP A 78 2.33 -13.23 -15.35
C ASP A 78 3.36 -13.87 -14.43
N THR A 79 2.98 -14.99 -13.81
CA THR A 79 3.90 -15.82 -13.03
C THR A 79 4.35 -17.02 -13.87
N TYR A 80 5.36 -17.75 -13.38
CA TYR A 80 5.74 -19.02 -13.99
C TYR A 80 4.62 -20.08 -14.00
N LEU A 81 3.57 -19.88 -13.19
CA LEU A 81 2.37 -20.73 -13.12
C LEU A 81 1.20 -20.21 -13.98
N GLY A 82 1.37 -19.08 -14.65
CA GLY A 82 0.32 -18.39 -15.41
C GLY A 82 -0.08 -17.05 -14.80
N GLU A 83 -1.16 -16.47 -15.33
CA GLU A 83 -1.74 -15.22 -14.85
C GLU A 83 -2.13 -15.33 -13.37
N SER A 84 -1.81 -14.30 -12.59
CA SER A 84 -2.14 -14.24 -11.17
C SER A 84 -2.73 -12.87 -10.81
N PRO A 85 -3.63 -12.77 -9.82
CA PRO A 85 -4.22 -11.51 -9.44
C PRO A 85 -3.17 -10.48 -9.02
N ALA A 86 -3.23 -9.30 -9.63
CA ALA A 86 -2.43 -8.17 -9.20
C ALA A 86 -3.18 -6.85 -9.38
N TYR A 87 -2.83 -5.87 -8.54
CA TYR A 87 -3.45 -4.55 -8.55
C TYR A 87 -2.40 -3.46 -8.36
N ALA A 88 -2.57 -2.36 -9.10
CA ALA A 88 -1.89 -1.11 -8.82
C ALA A 88 -2.83 -0.18 -8.06
N VAL A 89 -2.36 0.42 -6.97
CA VAL A 89 -3.13 1.36 -6.14
C VAL A 89 -2.39 2.68 -6.07
N LYS A 90 -2.98 3.74 -6.62
CA LYS A 90 -2.41 5.08 -6.64
C LYS A 90 -3.03 5.94 -5.55
N PHE A 91 -2.20 6.74 -4.88
CA PHE A 91 -2.59 7.61 -3.78
C PHE A 91 -2.38 9.09 -4.14
N LYS A 92 -3.13 9.98 -3.46
CA LYS A 92 -3.09 11.43 -3.70
C LYS A 92 -1.70 12.05 -3.58
N ASN A 93 -0.83 11.50 -2.75
CA ASN A 93 0.52 12.03 -2.53
C ASN A 93 1.55 11.54 -3.57
N GLY A 94 1.10 10.82 -4.61
CA GLY A 94 1.95 10.26 -5.65
C GLY A 94 2.50 8.88 -5.34
N THR A 95 2.21 8.28 -4.19
CA THR A 95 2.60 6.89 -3.91
C THR A 95 1.79 5.94 -4.79
N VAL A 96 2.44 4.92 -5.35
CA VAL A 96 1.79 3.78 -6.00
C VAL A 96 2.21 2.49 -5.33
N LEU A 97 1.23 1.63 -5.04
CA LEU A 97 1.43 0.28 -4.53
C LEU A 97 1.16 -0.72 -5.64
N GLY A 98 2.01 -1.74 -5.76
CA GLY A 98 1.71 -2.96 -6.50
C GLY A 98 1.37 -4.08 -5.52
N LEU A 99 0.16 -4.61 -5.56
CA LEU A 99 -0.27 -5.75 -4.75
C LEU A 99 -0.30 -6.99 -5.64
N ALA A 100 0.65 -7.92 -5.49
CA ALA A 100 0.67 -9.17 -6.23
C ALA A 100 0.28 -10.34 -5.34
N PHE A 101 -0.61 -11.17 -5.85
CA PHE A 101 -1.09 -12.37 -5.20
C PHE A 101 -0.50 -13.59 -5.89
N GLU A 102 -0.29 -14.66 -5.15
CA GLU A 102 0.18 -15.95 -5.66
C GLU A 102 -0.81 -17.04 -5.26
N ASN A 103 -0.96 -18.04 -6.12
CA ASN A 103 -1.80 -19.20 -5.83
C ASN A 103 -1.15 -20.03 -4.72
N ILE A 104 -1.89 -20.29 -3.65
CA ILE A 104 -1.44 -21.04 -2.47
C ILE A 104 -2.14 -22.40 -2.34
N SER A 105 -2.91 -22.81 -3.34
CA SER A 105 -3.62 -24.08 -3.35
C SER A 105 -3.18 -25.00 -4.47
N ASP A 106 -3.00 -26.27 -4.16
CA ASP A 106 -2.77 -27.31 -5.15
C ASP A 106 -4.08 -27.59 -5.92
N GLY A 107 -4.27 -26.90 -7.04
CA GLY A 107 -5.41 -27.09 -7.95
C GLY A 107 -6.68 -26.33 -7.57
N GLY A 108 -6.63 -25.45 -6.57
CA GLY A 108 -7.66 -24.45 -6.31
C GLY A 108 -7.27 -23.08 -6.85
N GLU A 109 -8.23 -22.16 -6.91
CA GLU A 109 -7.99 -20.75 -7.27
C GLU A 109 -7.97 -19.89 -5.99
N CYS A 110 -7.17 -20.30 -5.00
CA CYS A 110 -7.02 -19.57 -3.74
C CYS A 110 -5.71 -18.80 -3.77
N TYR A 111 -5.81 -17.48 -3.76
CA TYR A 111 -4.65 -16.61 -3.87
C TYR A 111 -4.39 -15.84 -2.58
N GLN A 112 -3.13 -15.59 -2.27
CA GLN A 112 -2.73 -14.77 -1.14
C GLN A 112 -1.74 -13.70 -1.58
N LEU A 113 -1.86 -12.50 -1.02
CA LEU A 113 -0.89 -11.42 -1.22
C LEU A 113 0.51 -11.90 -0.82
N SER A 114 1.40 -12.01 -1.80
CA SER A 114 2.79 -12.45 -1.63
C SER A 114 3.77 -11.29 -1.68
N LYS A 115 3.43 -10.21 -2.40
CA LYS A 115 4.31 -9.06 -2.59
C LYS A 115 3.57 -7.73 -2.54
N ILE A 116 4.24 -6.74 -1.93
CA ILE A 116 3.86 -5.33 -2.04
C ILE A 116 5.04 -4.57 -2.64
N MET A 117 4.84 -3.98 -3.81
CA MET A 117 5.75 -2.98 -4.36
C MET A 117 5.32 -1.59 -3.89
N ILE A 118 6.29 -0.74 -3.57
CA ILE A 118 6.07 0.68 -3.25
C ILE A 118 6.96 1.50 -4.17
N ALA A 119 6.39 2.50 -4.84
CA ALA A 119 7.11 3.45 -5.66
C ALA A 119 6.43 4.82 -5.61
N GLY A 120 7.13 5.85 -6.09
CA GLY A 120 6.56 7.14 -6.42
C GLY A 120 6.10 7.20 -7.89
N CYS A 121 5.11 8.03 -8.16
CA CYS A 121 4.64 8.28 -9.52
C CYS A 121 4.06 9.69 -9.67
N THR A 122 4.01 10.18 -10.91
CA THR A 122 3.32 11.42 -11.24
C THR A 122 1.81 11.18 -11.44
N PRO A 123 0.98 12.24 -11.46
CA PRO A 123 -0.44 12.12 -11.77
C PRO A 123 -0.74 11.48 -13.13
N GLU A 124 0.16 11.57 -14.11
CA GLU A 124 0.00 11.02 -15.46
C GLU A 124 0.35 9.53 -15.55
N PHE A 125 1.00 8.97 -14.54
CA PHE A 125 1.37 7.56 -14.51
C PHE A 125 0.15 6.65 -14.65
N LYS A 126 0.28 5.66 -15.53
CA LYS A 126 -0.70 4.58 -15.74
C LYS A 126 0.00 3.25 -15.62
N CYS A 127 -0.54 2.37 -14.79
CA CYS A 127 -0.03 1.01 -14.63
C CYS A 127 -0.91 0.04 -15.40
N SER A 128 -0.34 -0.70 -16.35
CA SER A 128 -1.06 -1.73 -17.11
C SER A 128 -0.55 -3.15 -16.83
N TYR A 129 0.69 -3.27 -16.36
CA TYR A 129 1.32 -4.53 -15.99
C TYR A 129 2.16 -4.33 -14.73
N TYR A 130 2.15 -5.33 -13.85
CA TYR A 130 2.80 -5.25 -12.53
C TYR A 130 4.30 -4.99 -12.64
N ASP A 131 4.96 -5.58 -13.65
CA ASP A 131 6.41 -5.51 -13.80
C ASP A 131 6.94 -4.08 -14.05
N VAL A 132 6.09 -3.12 -14.47
CA VAL A 132 6.47 -1.69 -14.48
C VAL A 132 6.92 -1.24 -13.09
N LEU A 133 6.25 -1.74 -12.05
CA LEU A 133 6.55 -1.38 -10.67
C LEU A 133 7.83 -2.05 -10.16
N VAL A 134 8.17 -3.23 -10.69
CA VAL A 134 9.32 -4.06 -10.27
C VAL A 134 10.59 -3.69 -11.02
N TYR A 135 10.49 -3.55 -12.35
CA TYR A 135 11.59 -3.28 -13.27
C TYR A 135 11.39 -1.98 -14.06
N PRO A 136 11.23 -0.83 -13.37
CA PRO A 136 11.04 0.45 -14.04
C PRO A 136 12.18 0.83 -14.98
N PHE A 137 13.40 0.25 -14.83
CA PHE A 137 14.51 0.42 -15.78
C PHE A 137 14.27 -0.09 -17.18
N GLU A 138 13.42 -1.09 -17.32
CA GLU A 138 13.08 -1.60 -18.64
C GLU A 138 12.11 -0.65 -19.34
N SER A 139 11.23 0.00 -18.57
CA SER A 139 10.26 0.96 -19.08
C SER A 139 10.81 2.37 -19.28
N ARG A 140 11.82 2.78 -18.48
CA ARG A 140 12.37 4.15 -18.41
C ARG A 140 11.28 5.24 -18.40
N SER A 141 10.24 5.02 -17.59
CA SER A 141 9.11 5.95 -17.50
C SER A 141 9.49 7.21 -16.73
N ASP A 142 9.33 8.38 -17.35
CA ASP A 142 9.46 9.69 -16.69
C ASP A 142 8.36 9.93 -15.63
N TYR A 143 7.34 9.06 -15.59
CA TYR A 143 6.20 9.18 -14.70
C TYR A 143 6.34 8.36 -13.41
N GLN A 144 7.49 7.72 -13.21
CA GLN A 144 7.75 6.85 -12.06
C GLN A 144 9.05 7.24 -11.36
N SER A 145 9.13 6.95 -10.07
CA SER A 145 10.33 7.18 -9.28
C SER A 145 11.53 6.40 -9.80
N HIS A 146 12.73 6.91 -9.51
CA HIS A 146 14.01 6.26 -9.74
C HIS A 146 14.39 5.27 -8.64
N TRP A 147 13.39 4.82 -7.90
CA TRP A 147 13.50 3.87 -6.82
C TRP A 147 12.21 3.08 -6.67
N ASN A 148 12.29 1.91 -6.07
CA ASN A 148 11.14 1.17 -5.55
C ASN A 148 11.55 0.42 -4.28
N ARG A 149 10.55 -0.09 -3.58
CA ARG A 149 10.75 -0.99 -2.44
C ARG A 149 9.87 -2.22 -2.60
N GLU A 150 10.50 -3.38 -2.58
CA GLU A 150 9.82 -4.67 -2.64
C GLU A 150 9.67 -5.26 -1.24
N LEU A 151 8.44 -5.55 -0.84
CA LEU A 151 8.10 -6.27 0.37
C LEU A 151 7.65 -7.68 0.01
N HIS A 152 8.40 -8.67 0.47
CA HIS A 152 7.94 -10.06 0.46
C HIS A 152 7.12 -10.34 1.71
N MET A 153 5.91 -10.83 1.49
CA MET A 153 4.98 -11.15 2.56
C MET A 153 5.17 -12.60 2.98
N SER A 154 5.51 -12.81 4.27
CA SER A 154 5.73 -14.14 4.81
C SER A 154 4.43 -14.93 4.96
N TRP A 155 4.50 -16.21 4.60
CA TRP A 155 3.46 -17.22 4.84
C TRP A 155 3.75 -17.99 6.12
N ASP A 156 3.86 -17.29 7.24
CA ASP A 156 4.05 -17.94 8.53
C ASP A 156 2.71 -18.14 9.25
N GLU A 157 2.22 -19.37 9.23
CA GLU A 157 0.99 -19.81 9.90
C GLU A 157 1.07 -19.71 11.44
N ASN A 158 2.27 -19.55 12.01
CA ASN A 158 2.48 -19.33 13.43
C ASN A 158 2.49 -17.86 13.82
N THR A 159 2.48 -16.96 12.84
CA THR A 159 2.39 -15.53 13.10
C THR A 159 1.03 -15.21 13.71
N LYS A 160 1.06 -14.44 14.81
CA LYS A 160 -0.12 -13.84 15.43
C LYS A 160 -0.18 -12.38 14.98
N ASP A 161 -1.33 -11.96 14.48
CA ASP A 161 -1.59 -10.54 14.28
C ASP A 161 -1.86 -9.87 15.62
N ASP A 162 -1.29 -8.69 15.82
CA ASP A 162 -1.41 -7.94 17.08
C ASP A 162 -2.86 -7.54 17.36
N PHE A 163 -3.68 -7.36 16.32
CA PHE A 163 -5.07 -6.95 16.42
C PHE A 163 -6.04 -8.11 16.29
N PHE A 164 -5.93 -8.90 15.22
CA PHE A 164 -6.83 -10.01 14.94
C PHE A 164 -6.49 -11.27 15.71
N GLY A 165 -5.37 -11.35 16.43
CA GLY A 165 -4.95 -12.56 17.11
C GLY A 165 -4.48 -13.63 16.13
N LYS A 166 -5.07 -14.83 16.19
CA LYS A 166 -4.69 -15.96 15.33
C LYS A 166 -5.91 -16.44 14.53
N PRO A 167 -6.37 -15.67 13.52
CA PRO A 167 -7.41 -16.13 12.61
C PRO A 167 -6.87 -17.27 11.73
N GLU A 168 -7.76 -18.12 11.22
CA GLU A 168 -7.40 -19.16 10.25
C GLU A 168 -7.02 -18.54 8.90
N SER A 169 -7.65 -17.41 8.54
CA SER A 169 -7.28 -16.60 7.38
C SER A 169 -7.84 -15.18 7.48
N ILE A 170 -7.22 -14.24 6.74
CA ILE A 170 -7.76 -12.90 6.49
C ILE A 170 -8.19 -12.86 5.02
N LEU A 171 -9.47 -12.73 4.76
CA LEU A 171 -10.08 -12.73 3.44
C LEU A 171 -10.43 -11.30 3.03
N ILE A 172 -10.07 -10.90 1.81
CA ILE A 172 -10.64 -9.71 1.21
C ILE A 172 -12.14 -9.94 1.02
N ASP A 173 -12.97 -8.97 1.40
CA ASP A 173 -14.42 -9.07 1.33
C ASP A 173 -14.89 -9.20 -0.12
N ARG A 174 -15.78 -10.16 -0.37
CA ARG A 174 -16.25 -10.51 -1.71
C ARG A 174 -17.47 -9.67 -2.09
N ARG A 175 -17.35 -8.34 -1.97
CA ARG A 175 -18.42 -7.45 -2.42
C ARG A 175 -18.38 -7.31 -3.94
N MET A 176 -19.54 -7.40 -4.58
CA MET A 176 -19.67 -7.29 -6.04
C MET A 176 -19.46 -5.86 -6.55
N ASP A 177 -19.52 -4.86 -5.66
CA ASP A 177 -19.26 -3.44 -5.96
C ASP A 177 -17.80 -3.03 -5.70
N ALA A 178 -16.95 -3.93 -5.21
CA ALA A 178 -15.53 -3.70 -5.01
C ALA A 178 -14.71 -4.11 -6.25
N ILE A 179 -13.53 -3.55 -6.45
CA ILE A 179 -12.70 -3.77 -7.64
C ILE A 179 -12.00 -5.13 -7.63
N PHE A 180 -11.68 -5.68 -6.46
CA PHE A 180 -10.84 -6.87 -6.32
C PHE A 180 -11.47 -8.12 -6.99
N TYR A 181 -12.56 -8.66 -6.47
CA TYR A 181 -13.10 -9.92 -7.01
C TYR A 181 -13.66 -9.87 -8.45
N PRO A 182 -14.36 -8.80 -8.89
CA PRO A 182 -14.85 -8.74 -10.27
C PRO A 182 -13.75 -8.77 -11.33
N SER A 183 -12.53 -8.38 -10.97
CA SER A 183 -11.38 -8.40 -11.89
C SER A 183 -10.78 -9.80 -12.08
N PHE A 184 -11.01 -10.72 -11.15
CA PHE A 184 -10.53 -12.10 -11.18
C PHE A 184 -11.66 -13.05 -10.72
N PRO A 185 -12.68 -13.25 -11.56
CA PRO A 185 -13.92 -13.93 -11.16
C PRO A 185 -13.72 -15.41 -10.80
N ASP A 186 -12.67 -16.03 -11.33
CA ASP A 186 -12.32 -17.43 -11.08
C ASP A 186 -11.63 -17.64 -9.72
N ALA A 187 -11.14 -16.57 -9.09
CA ALA A 187 -10.57 -16.64 -7.75
C ALA A 187 -11.63 -17.09 -6.73
N SER A 188 -11.40 -18.27 -6.14
CA SER A 188 -12.23 -18.81 -5.07
C SER A 188 -12.07 -17.99 -3.78
N GLU A 189 -10.86 -17.53 -3.48
CA GLU A 189 -10.54 -16.66 -2.35
C GLU A 189 -9.34 -15.75 -2.67
N LEU A 190 -9.41 -14.49 -2.25
CA LEU A 190 -8.27 -13.57 -2.15
C LEU A 190 -7.95 -13.32 -0.68
N ARG A 191 -6.72 -13.64 -0.27
CA ARG A 191 -6.28 -13.62 1.12
C ARG A 191 -5.19 -12.59 1.37
N LEU A 192 -5.18 -12.06 2.59
CA LEU A 192 -4.04 -11.33 3.14
C LEU A 192 -3.31 -12.24 4.14
N PRO A 193 -1.97 -12.18 4.18
CA PRO A 193 -1.18 -12.87 5.20
C PRO A 193 -1.50 -12.30 6.59
N ILE A 194 -1.39 -13.11 7.64
CA ILE A 194 -1.71 -12.69 9.02
C ILE A 194 -0.83 -11.49 9.44
N SER A 195 0.40 -11.40 8.94
CA SER A 195 1.33 -10.28 9.19
C SER A 195 0.96 -8.98 8.45
N PHE A 196 -0.05 -8.98 7.57
CA PHE A 196 -0.37 -7.87 6.68
C PHE A 196 -0.47 -6.54 7.41
N TYR A 197 -1.30 -6.46 8.45
CA TYR A 197 -1.57 -5.18 9.10
C TYR A 197 -0.32 -4.59 9.75
N LYS A 198 0.46 -5.43 10.43
CA LYS A 198 1.73 -5.02 11.04
C LYS A 198 2.70 -4.49 9.98
N THR A 199 2.89 -5.21 8.88
CA THR A 199 3.78 -4.82 7.78
C THR A 199 3.29 -3.56 7.08
N PHE A 200 1.99 -3.45 6.80
CA PHE A 200 1.38 -2.28 6.19
C PHE A 200 1.56 -1.05 7.09
N LYS A 201 1.29 -1.18 8.40
CA LYS A 201 1.46 -0.10 9.37
C LYS A 201 2.92 0.32 9.53
N SER A 202 3.86 -0.62 9.54
CA SER A 202 5.27 -0.31 9.74
C SER A 202 5.95 0.26 8.50
N THR A 203 5.48 -0.07 7.30
CA THR A 203 6.25 0.19 6.09
C THR A 203 5.48 0.88 4.98
N VAL A 204 4.19 0.60 4.78
CA VAL A 204 3.40 1.29 3.74
C VAL A 204 2.92 2.66 4.23
N ILE A 205 2.33 2.72 5.43
CA ILE A 205 1.78 3.96 5.99
C ILE A 205 2.80 5.12 6.00
N PRO A 206 4.08 4.95 6.38
CA PRO A 206 5.03 6.06 6.34
C PRO A 206 5.16 6.74 4.97
N TYR A 207 5.03 6.00 3.85
CA TYR A 207 4.99 6.60 2.52
C TYR A 207 3.69 7.36 2.27
N LEU A 208 2.55 6.84 2.73
CA LEU A 208 1.24 7.47 2.57
C LEU A 208 1.08 8.74 3.41
N GLU A 209 1.88 8.91 4.47
CA GLU A 209 1.88 10.09 5.34
C GLU A 209 2.79 11.23 4.83
N LEU A 210 3.58 11.00 3.77
CA LEU A 210 4.34 12.07 3.12
C LEU A 210 3.38 13.04 2.42
N ASP A 211 3.68 14.35 2.48
CA ASP A 211 2.92 15.37 1.74
C ASP A 211 2.95 15.11 0.23
N ASN A 212 4.14 14.80 -0.30
CA ASN A 212 4.36 14.28 -1.65
C ASN A 212 5.52 13.29 -1.61
N VAL A 213 5.37 12.17 -2.32
CA VAL A 213 6.45 11.20 -2.44
C VAL A 213 7.51 11.70 -3.44
N PRO A 214 8.81 11.66 -3.10
CA PRO A 214 9.86 12.06 -4.04
C PRO A 214 10.04 11.02 -5.14
N LEU A 215 10.36 11.49 -6.35
CA LEU A 215 10.67 10.60 -7.47
C LEU A 215 12.16 10.22 -7.51
N ASP A 216 13.06 11.08 -7.04
CA ASP A 216 14.50 10.88 -7.25
C ASP A 216 15.13 9.81 -6.35
N LYS A 217 14.68 9.67 -5.10
CA LYS A 217 15.29 8.79 -4.09
C LYS A 217 14.27 8.25 -3.10
N ASP A 218 14.51 7.05 -2.57
CA ASP A 218 13.65 6.48 -1.53
C ASP A 218 13.82 7.26 -0.22
N PRO A 219 12.78 7.95 0.28
CA PRO A 219 12.87 8.76 1.50
C PRO A 219 13.20 7.95 2.75
N PHE A 220 13.00 6.63 2.73
CA PHE A 220 13.24 5.75 3.85
C PHE A 220 14.32 4.68 3.58
N LYS A 221 15.15 4.86 2.56
CA LYS A 221 16.22 3.92 2.21
C LYS A 221 17.07 3.48 3.41
N GLU A 222 17.46 4.44 4.23
CA GLU A 222 18.36 4.24 5.37
C GLU A 222 17.63 3.88 6.68
N ASP A 223 16.28 3.84 6.68
CA ASP A 223 15.52 3.49 7.88
C ASP A 223 15.50 1.98 8.09
N LYS A 224 16.26 1.52 9.09
CA LYS A 224 16.38 0.11 9.47
C LYS A 224 15.10 -0.51 10.02
N ASN A 225 14.09 0.30 10.34
CA ASN A 225 12.78 -0.19 10.79
C ASN A 225 11.82 -0.45 9.62
N MET A 226 12.16 0.02 8.41
CA MET A 226 11.40 -0.28 7.21
C MET A 226 11.74 -1.67 6.72
N LEU A 227 10.70 -2.48 6.50
CA LEU A 227 10.85 -3.81 5.90
C LEU A 227 11.10 -3.68 4.40
N GLY A 228 11.44 -4.81 3.76
CA GLY A 228 11.61 -4.90 2.32
C GLY A 228 12.95 -4.38 1.81
N SER A 229 13.21 -4.69 0.55
CA SER A 229 14.45 -4.34 -0.15
C SER A 229 14.24 -3.05 -0.94
N PRO A 230 14.99 -1.97 -0.66
CA PRO A 230 14.99 -0.79 -1.51
C PRO A 230 15.91 -1.00 -2.72
N TYR A 231 15.45 -0.59 -3.88
CA TYR A 231 16.24 -0.53 -5.11
C TYR A 231 16.20 0.91 -5.63
N GLU A 232 17.36 1.40 -6.08
CA GLU A 232 17.50 2.71 -6.71
C GLU A 232 18.35 2.55 -7.97
N TRP A 233 18.14 3.44 -8.93
CA TRP A 233 18.87 3.44 -10.19
C TRP A 233 19.05 4.85 -10.71
N GLU A 234 20.01 5.01 -11.60
CA GLU A 234 20.26 6.25 -12.34
C GLU A 234 20.01 5.96 -13.82
N TRP A 235 19.35 6.88 -14.53
CA TRP A 235 19.20 6.85 -15.99
C TRP A 235 20.22 7.77 -16.66
#